data_AF-A0A816E407-F1
#
_entry.id   AF-A0A816E407-F1
#
_cell.length_a   1.000
_cell.length_b   1.000
_cell.length_c   1.000
_cell.angle_alpha   90.00
_cell.angle_beta   90.00
_cell.angle_gamma   90.00
#
_symmetry.space_group_name_H-M   'P 1'
#
loop_
_entity.id
_entity.type
_entity.pdbx_description
1 polymer ?
#
loop_
_entity_poly.entity_id
_entity_poly.type
_entity_poly.pdbx_seq_one_letter_code
_entity_poly.pdbx_strand_id
1 'polypeptide(L)'
;MHFNVITRFNNCFKRKQTSSLSSPVIMLLLKLIRIKEATAADCVSILCDLKVNYESYFGVRILDSALIIAPQLSNRYITNQILPNKVIDKKYSFIKF
;
A
#
# COMPACT_ATOMS: atom_id res chain seq x y z
N MET A 1 1.76 12.58 19.51
CA MET A 1 3.14 12.04 19.38
C MET A 1 3.11 10.68 18.68
N HIS A 2 2.98 10.61 17.35
CA HIS A 2 3.39 9.44 16.50
C HIS A 2 3.02 9.69 15.03
N PHE A 3 3.62 10.70 14.38
CA PHE A 3 3.42 10.98 12.94
C PHE A 3 4.72 11.02 12.13
N ASN A 4 5.87 10.69 12.71
CA ASN A 4 7.18 10.88 12.09
C ASN A 4 7.89 9.61 11.61
N VAL A 5 7.25 8.43 11.68
CA VAL A 5 7.89 7.17 11.30
C VAL A 5 7.77 6.90 9.79
N ILE A 6 6.65 7.26 9.17
CA ILE A 6 6.40 7.01 7.73
C ILE A 6 7.13 8.05 6.83
N THR A 7 7.18 9.32 7.24
CA THR A 7 7.87 10.38 6.49
C THR A 7 9.40 10.26 6.54
N ARG A 8 9.97 9.63 7.57
CA ARG A 8 11.42 9.34 7.63
C ARG A 8 11.85 8.20 6.71
N PHE A 9 11.01 7.17 6.51
CA PHE A 9 11.33 6.05 5.62
C PHE A 9 11.38 6.45 4.14
N ASN A 10 10.42 7.26 3.68
CA ASN A 10 10.42 7.77 2.30
C ASN A 10 11.64 8.68 2.01
N ASN A 11 12.09 9.47 2.98
CA ASN A 11 13.30 10.29 2.85
C ASN A 11 14.60 9.46 2.91
N CYS A 12 14.61 8.33 3.61
CA CYS A 12 15.76 7.41 3.64
C CYS A 12 15.87 6.60 2.33
N PHE A 13 14.74 6.17 1.75
CA PHE A 13 14.74 5.47 0.46
C PHE A 13 15.19 6.39 -0.70
N LYS A 14 14.75 7.66 -0.70
CA LYS A 14 15.28 8.67 -1.64
C LYS A 14 16.75 9.00 -1.41
N ARG A 15 17.24 8.97 -0.16
CA ARG A 15 18.67 9.22 0.17
C ARG A 15 19.61 8.04 -0.12
N LYS A 16 19.14 6.79 -0.02
CA LYS A 16 19.97 5.60 -0.27
C LYS A 16 20.36 5.41 -1.74
N GLN A 17 19.76 6.14 -2.68
CA GLN A 17 20.19 6.12 -4.07
C GLN A 17 21.48 6.91 -4.33
N THR A 18 21.95 7.78 -3.42
CA THR A 18 23.04 8.71 -3.75
C THR A 18 24.19 8.84 -2.75
N SER A 19 24.22 8.17 -1.59
CA SER A 19 25.30 8.49 -0.63
C SER A 19 25.87 7.40 0.30
N SER A 20 25.55 6.11 0.16
CA SER A 20 26.21 5.09 1.01
C SER A 20 26.26 3.66 0.47
N LEU A 21 26.37 3.49 -0.84
CA LEU A 21 26.86 2.25 -1.45
C LEU A 21 28.26 2.52 -2.02
N SER A 22 29.21 2.81 -1.15
CA SER A 22 30.61 3.01 -1.55
C SER A 22 31.32 1.70 -1.92
N SER A 23 30.78 0.54 -1.52
CA SER A 23 31.34 -0.76 -1.88
C SER A 23 30.77 -1.25 -3.21
N PRO A 24 31.58 -1.35 -4.28
CA PRO A 24 31.13 -1.74 -5.62
C PRO A 24 30.58 -3.18 -5.67
N VAL A 25 30.95 -4.03 -4.69
CA VAL A 25 30.62 -5.46 -4.65
C VAL A 25 29.13 -5.71 -4.41
N ILE A 26 28.49 -4.91 -3.54
CA ILE A 26 27.07 -5.07 -3.19
C ILE A 26 26.16 -4.71 -4.38
N MET A 27 26.60 -3.77 -5.23
CA MET A 27 25.86 -3.39 -6.44
C MET A 27 25.90 -4.48 -7.52
N LEU A 28 26.97 -5.27 -7.57
CA LEU A 28 27.13 -6.32 -8.58
C LEU A 28 26.27 -7.57 -8.30
N LEU A 29 26.01 -7.86 -7.02
CA LEU A 29 25.23 -9.02 -6.59
C LEU A 29 23.72 -8.77 -6.53
N LEU A 30 23.28 -7.51 -6.39
CA LEU A 30 21.88 -7.16 -6.21
C LEU A 30 21.29 -6.51 -7.46
N LYS A 31 20.25 -7.14 -8.02
CA LYS A 31 19.46 -6.54 -9.11
C LYS A 31 18.44 -5.56 -8.54
N LEU A 32 18.56 -4.29 -8.89
CA LEU A 32 17.58 -3.27 -8.53
C LEU A 32 16.30 -3.44 -9.37
N ILE A 33 15.23 -3.87 -8.72
CA ILE A 33 13.89 -3.97 -9.33
C ILE A 33 13.12 -2.69 -8.98
N ARG A 34 12.68 -1.96 -10.00
CA ARG A 34 11.83 -0.77 -9.82
C ARG A 34 10.38 -1.23 -9.68
N ILE A 35 9.80 -1.02 -8.50
CA ILE A 35 8.39 -1.25 -8.25
C ILE A 35 7.63 0.01 -8.64
N LYS A 36 6.64 -0.11 -9.54
CA LYS A 36 5.74 0.99 -9.90
C LYS A 36 4.64 1.11 -8.84
N GLU A 37 4.10 2.32 -8.68
CA GLU A 37 2.93 2.54 -7.83
C GLU A 37 1.71 1.80 -8.42
N ALA A 38 0.92 1.16 -7.55
CA ALA A 38 -0.27 0.40 -7.93
C ALA A 38 -1.39 1.35 -8.36
N THR A 39 -2.09 1.02 -9.44
CA THR A 39 -3.27 1.78 -9.87
C THR A 39 -4.51 1.40 -9.06
N ALA A 40 -5.57 2.20 -9.15
CA ALA A 40 -6.85 1.87 -8.51
C ALA A 40 -7.44 0.56 -9.03
N ALA A 41 -7.25 0.23 -10.32
CA ALA A 41 -7.72 -1.02 -10.91
C ALA A 41 -6.96 -2.24 -10.36
N ASP A 42 -5.63 -2.13 -10.21
CA ASP A 42 -4.80 -3.18 -9.60
C ASP A 42 -5.21 -3.45 -8.14
N CYS A 43 -5.68 -2.42 -7.44
CA CYS A 43 -6.17 -2.60 -6.08
C CYS A 43 -7.48 -3.37 -6.03
N VAL A 44 -8.38 -3.17 -7.00
CA VAL A 44 -9.65 -3.90 -7.05
C VAL A 44 -9.40 -5.40 -7.25
N SER A 45 -8.48 -5.79 -8.13
CA SER A 45 -8.15 -7.21 -8.34
C SER A 45 -7.57 -7.84 -7.07
N ILE A 46 -6.64 -7.17 -6.41
CA ILE A 46 -6.07 -7.64 -5.12
C ILE A 46 -7.17 -7.81 -4.06
N LEU A 47 -8.12 -6.88 -3.98
CA LEU A 47 -9.20 -6.95 -3.00
C LEU A 47 -10.21 -8.06 -3.33
N CYS A 48 -10.46 -8.35 -4.62
CA CYS A 48 -11.29 -9.48 -5.04
C CYS A 48 -10.68 -10.82 -4.59
N ASP A 49 -9.37 -10.98 -4.75
CA ASP A 49 -8.66 -12.19 -4.30
C ASP A 49 -8.73 -12.36 -2.78
N LEU A 50 -8.67 -11.24 -2.05
CA LEU A 50 -8.69 -11.24 -0.59
C LEU A 50 -10.10 -11.34 -0.01
N LYS A 51 -11.15 -11.00 -0.78
CA LYS A 51 -12.55 -10.90 -0.32
C LYS A 51 -12.96 -12.07 0.57
N VAL A 52 -12.76 -13.31 0.11
CA VAL A 52 -13.17 -14.54 0.81
C VAL A 52 -12.52 -14.64 2.20
N ASN A 53 -11.23 -14.31 2.30
CA ASN A 53 -10.50 -14.36 3.56
C ASN A 53 -10.97 -13.26 4.53
N TYR A 54 -11.33 -12.08 4.01
CA TYR A 54 -11.87 -10.99 4.82
C TYR A 54 -13.27 -11.30 5.34
N GLU A 55 -14.15 -11.87 4.51
CA GLU A 55 -15.50 -12.27 4.93
C GLU A 55 -15.44 -13.33 6.04
N SER A 56 -14.57 -14.33 5.90
CA SER A 56 -14.38 -15.35 6.94
C SER A 56 -13.79 -14.79 8.25
N TYR A 57 -12.86 -13.83 8.17
CA TYR A 57 -12.22 -13.27 9.37
C TYR A 57 -13.14 -12.32 10.14
N PHE A 58 -13.92 -11.50 9.44
CA PHE A 58 -14.80 -10.50 10.06
C PHE A 58 -16.23 -10.98 10.29
N GLY A 59 -16.65 -12.07 9.62
CA GLY A 59 -18.03 -12.56 9.69
C GLY A 59 -19.03 -11.61 9.03
N VAL A 60 -18.58 -10.79 8.08
CA VAL A 60 -19.39 -9.77 7.38
C VAL A 60 -19.34 -10.08 5.88
N ARG A 61 -20.45 -9.82 5.18
CA ARG A 61 -20.50 -9.91 3.71
C ARG A 61 -20.09 -8.59 3.08
N ILE A 62 -19.18 -8.65 2.11
CA ILE A 62 -18.65 -7.46 1.43
C ILE A 62 -19.38 -7.29 0.09
N LEU A 63 -19.94 -6.09 -0.12
CA LEU A 63 -20.59 -5.71 -1.36
C LEU A 63 -19.55 -5.45 -2.46
N ASP A 64 -19.81 -5.93 -3.68
CA ASP A 64 -18.90 -5.72 -4.82
C ASP A 64 -18.77 -4.25 -5.21
N SER A 65 -19.83 -3.45 -5.00
CA SER A 65 -19.79 -2.01 -5.18
C SER A 65 -18.83 -1.33 -4.19
N ALA A 66 -18.72 -1.83 -2.96
CA ALA A 66 -17.80 -1.29 -1.96
C ALA A 66 -16.34 -1.53 -2.34
N LEU A 67 -16.03 -2.65 -3.00
CA LEU A 67 -14.67 -2.96 -3.48
C LEU A 67 -14.18 -1.99 -4.57
N ILE A 68 -15.10 -1.47 -5.39
CA ILE A 68 -14.77 -0.49 -6.45
C ILE A 68 -14.63 0.93 -5.88
N ILE A 69 -15.51 1.28 -4.93
CA ILE A 69 -15.59 2.64 -4.36
C ILE A 69 -14.47 2.90 -3.35
N ALA A 70 -14.09 1.90 -2.54
CA ALA A 70 -13.08 2.08 -1.49
C ALA A 70 -11.70 2.55 -2.01
N PRO A 71 -11.14 1.99 -3.10
CA PRO A 71 -9.92 2.51 -3.73
C PRO A 71 -10.06 3.96 -4.20
N GLN A 72 -11.20 4.30 -4.82
CA GLN A 72 -11.44 5.64 -5.36
C GLN A 72 -11.52 6.70 -4.24
N LEU A 73 -12.27 6.41 -3.17
CA LEU A 73 -12.39 7.29 -2.02
C LEU A 73 -11.08 7.43 -1.27
N SER A 74 -10.38 6.31 -1.01
CA SER A 74 -9.07 6.37 -0.34
C SER A 74 -8.05 7.16 -1.16
N ASN A 75 -8.13 7.13 -2.49
CA ASN A 75 -7.25 7.93 -3.34
C ASN A 75 -7.55 9.42 -3.27
N ARG A 76 -8.82 9.78 -3.08
CA ARG A 76 -9.25 11.17 -2.98
C ARG A 76 -8.95 11.79 -1.62
N TYR A 77 -9.13 11.04 -0.54
CA TYR A 77 -9.11 11.59 0.82
C TYR A 77 -7.89 11.20 1.65
N ILE A 78 -7.18 10.12 1.29
CA ILE A 78 -5.98 9.66 2.00
C ILE A 78 -4.77 9.81 1.08
N THR A 79 -4.08 10.93 1.22
CA THR A 79 -2.88 11.30 0.45
C THR A 79 -1.57 10.87 1.13
N ASN A 80 -1.62 10.50 2.40
CA ASN A 80 -0.44 10.22 3.24
C ASN A 80 0.04 8.77 3.12
N GLN A 81 -0.71 7.92 2.43
CA GLN A 81 -0.48 6.49 2.32
C GLN A 81 -0.63 6.04 0.86
N ILE A 82 0.04 4.95 0.53
CA ILE A 82 0.09 4.39 -0.83
C ILE A 82 -0.93 3.25 -0.93
N LEU A 83 -1.51 3.10 -2.10
CA LEU A 83 -2.26 1.90 -2.48
C LEU A 83 -1.34 0.65 -2.49
N PRO A 84 -1.81 -0.56 -2.14
CA PRO A 84 -3.15 -0.94 -1.67
C PRO A 84 -3.33 -0.78 -0.14
N ASN A 85 -2.26 -0.44 0.59
CA ASN A 85 -2.24 -0.43 2.05
C ASN A 85 -3.33 0.46 2.66
N LYS A 86 -3.57 1.63 2.08
CA LYS A 86 -4.57 2.58 2.60
C LYS A 86 -6.02 2.10 2.57
N VAL A 87 -6.35 1.12 1.72
CA VAL A 87 -7.70 0.55 1.62
C VAL A 87 -7.90 -0.57 2.65
N ILE A 88 -6.83 -1.31 2.94
CA ILE A 88 -6.84 -2.48 3.82
C ILE A 88 -6.69 -2.09 5.30
N ASP A 89 -6.16 -0.90 5.60
CA ASP A 89 -5.86 -0.46 6.95
C ASP A 89 -7.06 -0.58 7.90
N LYS A 90 -6.86 -1.28 9.02
CA LYS A 90 -7.88 -1.53 10.05
C LYS A 90 -8.45 -0.23 10.64
N LYS A 91 -7.68 0.87 10.60
CA LYS A 91 -8.10 2.18 11.12
C LYS A 91 -9.14 2.90 10.25
N TYR A 92 -9.08 2.72 8.94
CA TYR A 92 -9.94 3.40 7.97
C TYR A 92 -10.74 2.36 7.20
N SER A 93 -11.52 1.57 7.92
CA SER A 93 -12.20 0.44 7.30
C SER A 93 -13.41 0.92 6.50
N PHE A 94 -13.17 1.29 5.24
CA PHE A 94 -14.22 1.58 4.24
C PHE A 94 -15.06 0.34 3.88
N ILE A 95 -14.57 -0.85 4.25
CA ILE A 95 -15.19 -2.15 3.96
C ILE A 95 -16.05 -2.65 5.15
N LYS A 96 -16.06 -1.93 6.29
CA LYS A 96 -16.74 -2.36 7.53
C LYS A 96 -18.01 -1.57 7.85
N PHE A 97 -18.62 -0.95 6.84
CA PHE A 97 -19.93 -0.31 6.97
C PHE A 97 -21.05 -1.35 6.92
#